data_AF-A0A9D1GZV4-F1
#
_entry.id   AF-A0A9D1GZV4-F1
#
_cell.length_a   1.000
_cell.length_b   1.000
_cell.length_c   1.000
_cell.angle_alpha   90.00
_cell.angle_beta   90.00
_cell.angle_gamma   90.00
#
_symmetry.space_group_name_H-M   'P 1'
#
loop_
_entity.id
_entity.type
_entity.pdbx_description
1 polymer ?
#
loop_
_entity_poly.entity_id
_entity_poly.type
_entity_poly.pdbx_seq_one_letter_code
_entity_poly.pdbx_strand_id
1 'polypeptide(L)'
;MSIAIWIAIGVAVLAAAAPITQGGLRKIDEKQLGKYVAKAGLPLPSHLREPLLRRIAARERWALNGGLIGIVLGAALAFVTRSLDSQGGVLVMLGVVFGSSVGGVLAILLGRHQFAPDAPRMARSRATELGDYLTVGERRTARFAPLAALVPAIVATLMLALLPHSDAPEFGWWRVVTWVSAGLTLVVWLGSEVLSRKVLERPQHAESSLELAWDDVCRAESLRGLFSSPVGMAVLTSLSSLIMVGLVITDAAASGAPVQLLATIGIVVMAVSLLVVVALLIPGMMALAGPYRQQVLRQLWADADFTAEGRERTC
;
A
#
# COMPACT_ATOMS: atom_id res chain seq x y z
N MET A 1 -1.25 23.96 10.67
CA MET A 1 -1.44 23.72 9.22
C MET A 1 -2.88 23.33 9.02
N SER A 2 -3.63 23.98 8.13
CA SER A 2 -5.08 23.74 8.00
C SER A 2 -5.39 22.36 7.42
N ILE A 3 -6.51 21.77 7.83
CA ILE A 3 -7.00 20.50 7.28
C ILE A 3 -7.14 20.52 5.75
N ALA A 4 -7.44 21.68 5.17
CA ALA A 4 -7.52 21.87 3.71
C ALA A 4 -6.19 21.55 3.00
N ILE A 5 -5.05 21.90 3.61
CA ILE A 5 -3.72 21.58 3.07
C ILE A 5 -3.52 20.06 3.09
N TRP A 6 -3.91 19.38 4.17
CA TRP A 6 -3.82 17.92 4.26
C TRP A 6 -4.72 17.19 3.26
N ILE A 7 -5.92 17.70 3.02
CA ILE A 7 -6.81 17.20 1.97
C ILE A 7 -6.13 17.37 0.61
N ALA A 8 -5.56 18.54 0.31
CA ALA A 8 -4.85 18.79 -0.94
C ALA A 8 -3.64 17.84 -1.12
N ILE A 9 -2.85 17.62 -0.05
CA ILE A 9 -1.75 16.65 -0.05
C ILE A 9 -2.29 15.23 -0.31
N GLY A 10 -3.35 14.83 0.38
CA GLY A 10 -3.97 13.52 0.21
C GLY A 10 -4.44 13.29 -1.24
N VAL A 11 -5.11 14.28 -1.83
CA VAL A 11 -5.53 14.23 -3.24
C VAL A 11 -4.32 14.16 -4.18
N ALA A 12 -3.27 14.94 -3.92
CA ALA A 12 -2.04 14.90 -4.73
C ALA A 12 -1.34 13.54 -4.65
N VAL A 13 -1.27 12.93 -3.46
CA VAL A 13 -0.72 11.59 -3.25
C VAL A 13 -1.54 10.54 -4.00
N LEU A 14 -2.87 10.61 -3.94
CA LEU A 14 -3.75 9.71 -4.69
C LEU A 14 -3.57 9.86 -6.20
N ALA A 15 -3.51 11.09 -6.71
CA ALA A 15 -3.28 11.36 -8.12
C ALA A 15 -1.92 10.82 -8.59
N ALA A 16 -0.87 10.97 -7.78
CA ALA A 16 0.46 10.44 -8.06
C ALA A 16 0.51 8.90 -8.06
N ALA A 17 -0.38 8.24 -7.33
CA ALA A 17 -0.49 6.79 -7.28
C ALA A 17 -1.17 6.17 -8.52
N ALA A 18 -1.78 6.98 -9.39
CA ALA A 18 -2.45 6.55 -10.63
C ALA A 18 -1.82 7.19 -11.88
N PRO A 19 -0.54 6.90 -12.19
CA PRO A 19 0.21 7.60 -13.23
C PRO A 19 -0.26 7.28 -14.65
N ILE A 20 -0.91 6.14 -14.89
CA ILE A 20 -1.27 5.71 -16.26
C ILE A 20 -2.55 6.40 -16.73
N THR A 21 -3.54 6.52 -15.86
CA THR A 21 -4.80 7.20 -16.18
C THR A 21 -4.86 8.67 -15.77
N GLN A 22 -3.76 9.22 -15.21
CA GLN A 22 -3.70 10.57 -14.63
C GLN A 22 -4.88 10.84 -13.68
N GLY A 23 -5.16 9.90 -12.78
CA GLY A 23 -6.30 10.01 -11.87
C GLY A 23 -7.65 9.55 -12.44
N GLY A 24 -7.65 8.67 -13.45
CA GLY A 24 -8.86 8.04 -13.98
C GLY A 24 -9.71 8.86 -14.95
N LEU A 25 -9.31 10.11 -15.26
CA LEU A 25 -10.15 11.09 -15.97
C LEU A 25 -9.63 11.52 -17.36
N ARG A 26 -8.42 11.10 -17.77
CA ARG A 26 -7.77 11.59 -19.00
C ARG A 26 -7.38 10.48 -19.97
N LYS A 27 -6.98 10.90 -21.18
CA LYS A 27 -6.37 10.04 -22.20
C LYS A 27 -5.20 9.26 -21.58
N ILE A 28 -5.10 7.99 -21.93
CA ILE A 28 -4.03 7.08 -21.50
C ILE A 28 -2.67 7.69 -21.84
N ASP A 29 -1.77 7.73 -20.85
CA ASP A 29 -0.40 8.16 -21.08
C ASP A 29 0.40 7.02 -21.72
N GLU A 30 0.56 7.08 -23.04
CA GLU A 30 1.32 6.09 -23.83
C GLU A 30 2.76 5.92 -23.35
N LYS A 31 3.38 6.98 -22.81
CA LYS A 31 4.74 6.92 -22.29
C LYS A 31 4.78 6.09 -21.01
N GLN A 32 3.77 6.22 -20.14
CA GLN A 32 3.68 5.42 -18.93
C GLN A 32 3.30 3.96 -19.24
N LEU A 33 2.42 3.73 -20.22
CA LEU A 33 2.13 2.38 -20.71
C LEU A 33 3.39 1.72 -21.28
N GLY A 34 4.16 2.41 -22.12
CA GLY A 34 5.42 1.90 -22.65
C GLY A 34 6.43 1.54 -21.56
N LYS A 35 6.56 2.39 -20.53
CA LYS A 35 7.37 2.09 -19.34
C LYS A 35 6.87 0.86 -18.58
N TYR A 36 5.54 0.72 -18.45
CA TYR A 36 4.94 -0.44 -17.80
C TYR A 36 5.23 -1.73 -18.57
N VAL A 37 5.07 -1.72 -19.90
CA VAL A 37 5.37 -2.86 -20.79
C VAL A 37 6.85 -3.21 -20.75
N ALA A 38 7.74 -2.22 -20.84
CA ALA A 38 9.18 -2.44 -20.73
C ALA A 38 9.58 -3.04 -19.36
N LYS A 39 8.94 -2.60 -18.28
CA LYS A 39 9.15 -3.16 -16.93
C LYS A 39 8.60 -4.58 -16.79
N ALA A 40 7.49 -4.88 -17.46
CA ALA A 40 6.93 -6.23 -17.49
C ALA A 40 7.84 -7.19 -18.26
N GLY A 41 8.51 -6.72 -19.32
CA GLY A 41 9.42 -7.55 -20.13
C GLY A 41 8.68 -8.49 -21.08
N LEU A 42 7.43 -8.19 -21.42
CA LEU A 42 6.60 -8.98 -22.34
C LEU A 42 6.24 -8.14 -23.58
N PRO A 43 6.14 -8.75 -24.78
CA PRO A 43 5.55 -8.07 -25.93
C PRO A 43 4.07 -7.77 -25.66
N LEU A 44 3.58 -6.64 -26.18
CA LEU A 44 2.17 -6.24 -26.05
C LEU A 44 1.50 -6.20 -27.44
N PRO A 45 0.89 -7.31 -27.89
CA PRO A 45 0.05 -7.34 -29.08
C PRO A 45 -1.12 -6.34 -28.99
N SER A 46 -1.59 -5.88 -30.15
CA SER A 46 -2.70 -4.92 -30.27
C SER A 46 -3.99 -5.41 -29.57
N HIS A 47 -4.33 -6.70 -29.70
CA HIS A 47 -5.53 -7.29 -29.09
C HIS A 47 -5.49 -7.32 -27.56
N LEU A 48 -4.29 -7.42 -26.95
CA LEU A 48 -4.12 -7.42 -25.49
C LEU A 48 -4.08 -6.02 -24.87
N ARG A 49 -3.81 -5.00 -25.68
CA ARG A 49 -3.63 -3.63 -25.20
C ARG A 49 -4.88 -3.09 -24.50
N GLU A 50 -6.04 -3.18 -25.13
CA GLU A 50 -7.27 -2.64 -24.57
C GLU A 50 -7.73 -3.39 -23.30
N PRO A 51 -7.77 -4.74 -23.26
CA PRO A 51 -8.04 -5.49 -22.03
C PRO A 51 -7.09 -5.13 -20.88
N LEU A 52 -5.79 -5.01 -21.17
CA LEU A 52 -4.77 -4.64 -20.18
C LEU A 52 -5.06 -3.25 -19.60
N LEU A 53 -5.32 -2.27 -20.47
CA LEU A 53 -5.65 -0.91 -20.08
C LEU A 53 -6.94 -0.83 -19.26
N ARG A 54 -8.00 -1.55 -19.65
CA ARG A 54 -9.25 -1.61 -18.89
C ARG A 54 -9.00 -2.14 -17.47
N ARG A 55 -8.16 -3.17 -17.32
CA ARG A 55 -7.81 -3.75 -16.02
C ARG A 55 -6.99 -2.79 -15.14
N ILE A 56 -5.95 -2.16 -15.71
CA ILE A 56 -5.14 -1.15 -15.03
C ILE A 56 -6.03 0.02 -14.60
N ALA A 57 -6.84 0.55 -15.51
CA ALA A 57 -7.71 1.69 -15.25
C ALA A 57 -8.82 1.38 -14.25
N ALA A 58 -9.36 0.17 -14.25
CA ALA A 58 -10.33 -0.26 -13.23
C ALA A 58 -9.67 -0.28 -11.85
N ARG A 59 -8.46 -0.86 -11.74
CA ARG A 59 -7.72 -0.89 -10.48
C ARG A 59 -7.37 0.50 -9.96
N GLU A 60 -6.82 1.36 -10.81
CA GLU A 60 -6.51 2.74 -10.43
C GLU A 60 -7.79 3.49 -9.99
N ARG A 61 -8.90 3.36 -10.72
CA ARG A 61 -10.18 3.99 -10.35
C ARG A 61 -10.71 3.51 -9.00
N TRP A 62 -10.69 2.21 -8.73
CA TRP A 62 -11.13 1.68 -7.45
C TRP A 62 -10.25 2.14 -6.29
N ALA A 63 -8.92 2.16 -6.48
CA ALA A 63 -7.99 2.68 -5.47
C ALA A 63 -8.19 4.19 -5.23
N LEU A 64 -8.38 4.98 -6.30
CA LEU A 64 -8.67 6.42 -6.20
C LEU A 64 -9.99 6.69 -5.49
N ASN A 65 -11.07 6.03 -5.90
CA ASN A 65 -12.39 6.18 -5.29
C ASN A 65 -12.36 5.78 -3.82
N GLY A 66 -11.69 4.66 -3.50
CA GLY A 66 -11.48 4.24 -2.12
C GLY A 66 -10.70 5.28 -1.32
N GLY A 67 -9.64 5.84 -1.89
CA GLY A 67 -8.85 6.91 -1.29
C GLY A 67 -9.64 8.20 -1.06
N LEU A 68 -10.46 8.63 -2.03
CA LEU A 68 -11.31 9.81 -1.93
C LEU A 68 -12.39 9.63 -0.85
N ILE A 69 -13.05 8.47 -0.81
CA ILE A 69 -13.98 8.12 0.28
C ILE A 69 -13.24 8.16 1.62
N GLY A 70 -12.01 7.62 1.65
CA GLY A 70 -11.14 7.68 2.81
C GLY A 70 -10.82 9.10 3.28
N ILE A 71 -10.52 10.03 2.36
CA ILE A 71 -10.32 11.46 2.68
C ILE A 71 -11.58 12.04 3.31
N VAL A 72 -12.75 11.80 2.71
CA VAL A 72 -14.03 12.31 3.21
C VAL A 72 -14.30 11.77 4.63
N LEU A 73 -14.10 10.47 4.86
CA LEU A 73 -14.27 9.86 6.18
C LEU A 73 -13.26 10.39 7.19
N GLY A 74 -11.98 10.54 6.81
CA GLY A 74 -10.94 11.10 7.66
C GLY A 74 -11.20 12.55 8.04
N ALA A 75 -11.65 13.37 7.08
CA ALA A 75 -12.04 14.76 7.32
C ALA A 75 -13.30 14.88 8.19
N ALA A 76 -14.31 14.02 7.94
CA ALA A 76 -15.52 13.96 8.76
C ALA A 76 -15.18 13.55 10.21
N LEU A 77 -14.29 12.57 10.38
CA LEU A 77 -13.83 12.16 11.71
C LEU A 77 -13.07 13.29 12.41
N ALA A 78 -12.21 14.02 11.69
CA ALA A 78 -11.51 15.19 12.22
C ALA A 78 -12.49 16.30 12.64
N PHE A 79 -13.59 16.49 11.89
CA PHE A 79 -14.64 17.44 12.25
C PHE A 79 -15.40 17.01 13.51
N VAL A 80 -15.85 15.76 13.60
CA VAL A 80 -16.59 15.22 14.75
C VAL A 80 -15.76 15.28 16.04
N THR A 81 -14.46 15.02 15.92
CA THR A 81 -13.51 15.05 17.04
C THR A 81 -13.00 16.45 17.37
N ARG A 82 -13.47 17.48 16.62
CA ARG A 82 -13.04 18.88 16.71
C ARG A 82 -11.53 19.07 16.54
N SER A 83 -10.88 18.14 15.85
CA SER A 83 -9.45 18.13 15.54
C SER A 83 -9.15 18.83 14.20
N LEU A 84 -9.74 20.00 13.94
CA LEU A 84 -9.62 20.69 12.64
C LEU A 84 -8.24 21.32 12.37
N ASP A 85 -7.40 21.40 13.40
CA ASP A 85 -6.04 21.92 13.32
C ASP A 85 -5.04 20.86 12.81
N SER A 86 -3.77 20.94 13.27
CA SER A 86 -2.69 20.06 12.82
C SER A 86 -2.99 18.56 12.99
N GLN A 87 -3.85 18.21 13.95
CA GLN A 87 -4.17 16.83 14.30
C GLN A 87 -5.08 16.14 13.25
N GLY A 88 -6.00 16.88 12.63
CA GLY A 88 -6.94 16.35 11.62
C GLY A 88 -6.25 15.85 10.36
N GLY A 89 -5.05 16.38 10.06
CA GLY A 89 -4.25 15.93 8.93
C GLY A 89 -3.88 14.45 8.98
N VAL A 90 -3.57 13.94 10.16
CA VAL A 90 -3.22 12.52 10.33
C VAL A 90 -4.42 11.62 10.05
N LEU A 91 -5.62 12.02 10.49
CA LEU A 91 -6.85 11.29 10.18
C LEU A 91 -7.15 11.27 8.67
N VAL A 92 -6.93 12.39 7.99
CA VAL A 92 -7.09 12.46 6.52
C VAL A 92 -6.10 11.50 5.85
N MET A 93 -4.82 11.50 6.25
CA MET A 93 -3.82 10.60 5.66
C MET A 93 -4.06 9.13 5.97
N LEU A 94 -4.50 8.80 7.19
CA LEU A 94 -4.97 7.46 7.53
C LEU A 94 -6.14 7.04 6.65
N GLY A 95 -7.10 7.95 6.44
CA GLY A 95 -8.22 7.77 5.52
C GLY A 95 -7.75 7.48 4.10
N VAL A 96 -6.81 8.26 3.57
CA VAL A 96 -6.22 8.07 2.22
C VAL A 96 -5.62 6.67 2.07
N VAL A 97 -4.73 6.27 2.98
CA VAL A 97 -4.01 4.99 2.86
C VAL A 97 -4.94 3.80 3.10
N PHE A 98 -5.81 3.87 4.11
CA PHE A 98 -6.78 2.82 4.37
C PHE A 98 -7.80 2.70 3.24
N GLY A 99 -8.39 3.83 2.82
CA GLY A 99 -9.38 3.89 1.76
C GLY A 99 -8.84 3.40 0.43
N SER A 100 -7.64 3.83 0.03
CA SER A 100 -7.01 3.34 -1.22
C SER A 100 -6.66 1.86 -1.16
N SER A 101 -6.28 1.34 0.01
CA SER A 101 -6.05 -0.09 0.23
C SER A 101 -7.34 -0.89 0.06
N VAL A 102 -8.43 -0.46 0.69
CA VAL A 102 -9.75 -1.07 0.53
C VAL A 102 -10.23 -0.99 -0.92
N GLY A 103 -10.02 0.16 -1.58
CA GLY A 103 -10.31 0.34 -3.00
C GLY A 103 -9.54 -0.66 -3.88
N GLY A 104 -8.24 -0.82 -3.66
CA GLY A 104 -7.43 -1.81 -4.36
C GLY A 104 -7.91 -3.25 -4.15
N VAL A 105 -8.33 -3.58 -2.93
CA VAL A 105 -8.96 -4.88 -2.60
C VAL A 105 -10.25 -5.08 -3.38
N LEU A 106 -11.14 -4.08 -3.38
CA LEU A 106 -12.40 -4.14 -4.10
C LEU A 106 -12.17 -4.27 -5.61
N ALA A 107 -11.14 -3.64 -6.16
CA ALA A 107 -10.75 -3.81 -7.56
C ALA A 107 -10.46 -5.27 -7.91
N ILE A 108 -9.85 -6.02 -6.99
CA ILE A 108 -9.48 -7.42 -7.18
C ILE A 108 -10.71 -8.31 -7.06
N LEU A 109 -11.56 -8.07 -6.06
CA LEU A 109 -12.76 -8.86 -5.78
C LEU A 109 -13.86 -8.65 -6.83
N LEU A 110 -14.12 -7.39 -7.18
CA LEU A 110 -15.16 -6.99 -8.13
C LEU A 110 -14.65 -7.03 -9.58
N GLY A 111 -13.33 -6.96 -9.79
CA GLY A 111 -12.72 -7.03 -11.10
C GLY A 111 -12.90 -8.41 -11.72
N ARG A 112 -13.94 -8.58 -12.54
CA ARG A 112 -14.17 -9.76 -13.39
C ARG A 112 -13.31 -9.77 -14.68
N HIS A 113 -12.40 -8.82 -14.84
CA HIS A 113 -11.63 -8.62 -16.07
C HIS A 113 -10.51 -9.66 -16.25
N GLN A 114 -10.89 -10.88 -16.60
CA GLN A 114 -10.01 -11.82 -17.30
C GLN A 114 -9.77 -11.30 -18.72
N PHE A 115 -8.59 -11.58 -19.29
CA PHE A 115 -8.26 -11.16 -20.65
C PHE A 115 -9.22 -11.77 -21.68
N ALA A 116 -9.50 -13.06 -21.52
CA ALA A 116 -10.43 -13.80 -22.36
C ALA A 116 -11.36 -14.64 -21.44
N PRO A 117 -12.51 -14.10 -21.00
CA PRO A 117 -13.42 -14.82 -20.10
C PRO A 117 -14.02 -16.09 -20.75
N ASP A 118 -14.10 -16.11 -22.07
CA ASP A 118 -14.64 -17.24 -22.85
C ASP A 118 -13.56 -18.26 -23.25
N ALA A 119 -12.28 -17.98 -22.99
CA ALA A 119 -11.17 -18.89 -23.29
C ALA A 119 -11.18 -20.11 -22.34
N PRO A 120 -10.65 -21.26 -22.79
CA PRO A 120 -10.53 -22.42 -21.92
C PRO A 120 -9.64 -22.13 -20.72
N ARG A 121 -9.92 -22.83 -19.62
CA ARG A 121 -9.07 -22.75 -18.42
C ARG A 121 -7.72 -23.37 -18.73
N MET A 122 -6.66 -22.57 -18.71
CA MET A 122 -5.30 -23.06 -18.89
C MET A 122 -4.76 -23.49 -17.52
N ALA A 123 -4.50 -24.78 -17.35
CA ALA A 123 -3.93 -25.33 -16.13
C ALA A 123 -2.39 -25.36 -16.23
N ARG A 124 -1.71 -24.90 -15.18
CA ARG A 124 -0.26 -25.06 -15.05
C ARG A 124 0.07 -26.48 -14.59
N SER A 125 1.23 -26.97 -15.00
CA SER A 125 1.78 -28.27 -14.55
C SER A 125 2.12 -28.29 -13.06
N ARG A 126 2.34 -27.12 -12.46
CA ARG A 126 2.59 -26.95 -11.02
C ARG A 126 1.61 -25.96 -10.40
N ALA A 127 1.27 -26.16 -9.13
CA ALA A 127 0.53 -25.19 -8.34
C ALA A 127 1.35 -23.89 -8.21
N THR A 128 0.70 -22.74 -8.35
CA THR A 128 1.36 -21.44 -8.16
C THR A 128 1.31 -21.05 -6.70
N GLU A 129 2.43 -20.56 -6.19
CA GLU A 129 2.58 -20.13 -4.81
C GLU A 129 2.80 -18.62 -4.73
N LEU A 130 2.57 -18.03 -3.56
CA LEU A 130 2.86 -16.61 -3.32
C LEU A 130 4.35 -16.28 -3.61
N GLY A 131 5.23 -17.27 -3.44
CA GLY A 131 6.66 -17.14 -3.72
C GLY A 131 7.01 -16.93 -5.19
N ASP A 132 6.15 -17.35 -6.11
CA ASP A 132 6.32 -17.13 -7.55
C ASP A 132 6.08 -15.66 -7.94
N TYR A 133 5.22 -14.96 -7.19
CA TYR A 133 4.76 -13.60 -7.51
C TYR A 133 5.50 -12.49 -6.75
N LEU A 134 5.86 -12.75 -5.49
CA LEU A 134 6.48 -11.78 -4.60
C LEU A 134 7.91 -12.17 -4.21
N THR A 135 8.78 -11.19 -4.04
CA THR A 135 10.14 -11.41 -3.55
C THR A 135 10.16 -11.87 -2.10
N VAL A 136 11.26 -12.49 -1.66
CA VAL A 136 11.46 -12.82 -0.25
C VAL A 136 11.41 -11.56 0.62
N GLY A 137 11.93 -10.44 0.12
CA GLY A 137 11.91 -9.15 0.80
C GLY A 137 10.49 -8.62 1.03
N GLU A 138 9.68 -8.55 -0.03
CA GLU A 138 8.28 -8.11 0.04
C GLU A 138 7.44 -8.99 0.99
N ARG A 139 7.63 -10.31 0.94
CA ARG A 139 6.92 -11.23 1.85
C ARG A 139 7.34 -11.01 3.30
N ARG A 140 8.64 -10.83 3.56
CA ARG A 140 9.14 -10.60 4.92
C ARG A 140 8.66 -9.27 5.48
N THR A 141 8.78 -8.17 4.74
CA THR A 141 8.34 -6.85 5.22
C THR A 141 6.86 -6.83 5.53
N ALA A 142 6.03 -7.43 4.67
CA ALA A 142 4.61 -7.47 4.92
C ALA A 142 4.23 -8.39 6.10
N ARG A 143 4.95 -9.51 6.32
CA ARG A 143 4.78 -10.35 7.52
C ARG A 143 5.18 -9.63 8.81
N PHE A 144 6.16 -8.74 8.76
CA PHE A 144 6.58 -7.94 9.91
C PHE A 144 5.77 -6.66 10.12
N ALA A 145 4.88 -6.29 9.19
CA ALA A 145 4.07 -5.07 9.30
C ALA A 145 3.25 -4.96 10.61
N PRO A 146 2.59 -6.03 11.12
CA PRO A 146 1.95 -6.02 12.43
C PRO A 146 2.89 -5.62 13.57
N LEU A 147 4.05 -6.26 13.64
CA LEU A 147 5.05 -5.99 14.67
C LEU A 147 5.59 -4.57 14.55
N ALA A 148 5.84 -4.13 13.32
CA ALA A 148 6.28 -2.78 13.00
C ALA A 148 5.26 -1.71 13.41
N ALA A 149 3.95 -1.99 13.39
CA ALA A 149 2.95 -1.06 13.90
C ALA A 149 2.84 -1.10 15.43
N LEU A 150 2.86 -2.31 16.02
CA LEU A 150 2.68 -2.49 17.45
C LEU A 150 3.87 -1.98 18.28
N VAL A 151 5.11 -2.21 17.84
CA VAL A 151 6.31 -1.85 18.62
C VAL A 151 6.39 -0.34 18.87
N PRO A 152 6.31 0.56 17.86
CA PRO A 152 6.30 2.01 18.09
C PRO A 152 5.11 2.46 18.94
N ALA A 153 3.92 1.90 18.74
CA ALA A 153 2.73 2.24 19.52
C ALA A 153 2.90 1.88 21.01
N ILE A 154 3.41 0.68 21.29
CA ILE A 154 3.69 0.19 22.65
C ILE A 154 4.80 1.04 23.28
N VAL A 155 5.93 1.21 22.60
CA VAL A 155 7.08 1.96 23.13
C VAL A 155 6.67 3.41 23.41
N ALA A 156 5.97 4.06 22.49
CA ALA A 156 5.48 5.42 22.71
C ALA A 156 4.52 5.48 23.91
N THR A 157 3.56 4.56 24.02
CA THR A 157 2.62 4.52 25.17
C THR A 157 3.36 4.29 26.50
N LEU A 158 4.30 3.35 26.55
CA LEU A 158 5.07 3.05 27.75
C LEU A 158 5.97 4.20 28.16
N MET A 159 6.65 4.84 27.20
CA MET A 159 7.51 5.98 27.50
C MET A 159 6.71 7.17 28.01
N LEU A 160 5.52 7.42 27.46
CA LEU A 160 4.64 8.48 27.95
C LEU A 160 4.11 8.21 29.37
N ALA A 161 3.91 6.94 29.75
CA ALA A 161 3.49 6.60 31.10
C ALA A 161 4.53 6.96 32.19
N LEU A 162 5.77 7.25 31.80
CA LEU A 162 6.83 7.71 32.71
C LEU A 162 6.74 9.22 33.00
N LEU A 163 5.93 9.97 32.24
CA LEU A 163 5.79 11.41 32.43
C LEU A 163 4.71 11.75 33.46
N PRO A 164 5.00 12.66 34.42
CA PRO A 164 3.97 13.23 35.26
C PRO A 164 2.99 14.03 34.38
N HIS A 165 1.68 13.87 34.61
CA HIS A 165 0.59 14.44 33.80
C HIS A 165 0.35 13.79 32.42
N SER A 166 0.82 12.56 32.22
CA SER A 166 0.49 11.80 31.00
C SER A 166 -1.01 11.55 30.80
N ASP A 167 -1.86 11.82 31.80
CA ASP A 167 -3.32 11.69 31.73
C ASP A 167 -4.05 12.91 31.18
N ALA A 168 -3.34 13.94 30.68
CA ALA A 168 -4.01 15.08 30.07
C ALA A 168 -4.94 14.63 28.91
N PRO A 169 -6.20 15.11 28.85
CA PRO A 169 -7.19 14.67 27.86
C PRO A 169 -6.71 14.80 26.41
N GLU A 170 -5.90 15.81 26.13
CA GLU A 170 -5.31 16.08 24.81
C GLU A 170 -4.34 15.00 24.33
N PHE A 171 -3.64 14.32 25.24
CA PHE A 171 -2.78 13.17 24.91
C PHE A 171 -3.58 11.87 24.75
N GLY A 172 -4.76 11.79 25.35
CA GLY A 172 -5.69 10.68 25.16
C GLY A 172 -6.05 10.48 23.68
N TRP A 173 -6.30 11.59 22.97
CA TRP A 173 -6.63 11.55 21.54
C TRP A 173 -5.52 10.92 20.68
N TRP A 174 -4.27 11.35 20.84
CA TRP A 174 -3.15 10.81 20.06
C TRP A 174 -2.83 9.35 20.37
N ARG A 175 -3.03 8.92 21.63
CA ARG A 175 -2.99 7.50 21.99
C ARG A 175 -4.05 6.72 21.23
N VAL A 176 -5.30 7.20 21.19
CA VAL A 176 -6.38 6.57 20.42
C VAL A 176 -6.02 6.48 18.94
N VAL A 177 -5.56 7.57 18.30
CA VAL A 177 -5.18 7.57 16.88
C VAL A 177 -4.08 6.54 16.59
N THR A 178 -3.05 6.51 17.43
CA THR A 178 -1.93 5.57 17.30
C THR A 178 -2.42 4.12 17.40
N TRP A 179 -3.21 3.80 18.42
CA TRP A 179 -3.76 2.45 18.61
C TRP A 179 -4.78 2.04 17.53
N VAL A 180 -5.62 2.97 17.08
CA VAL A 180 -6.53 2.74 15.94
C VAL A 180 -5.74 2.46 14.67
N SER A 181 -4.68 3.21 14.39
CA SER A 181 -3.83 2.94 13.22
C SER A 181 -3.12 1.58 13.29
N ALA A 182 -2.67 1.17 14.48
CA ALA A 182 -2.09 -0.15 14.70
C ALA A 182 -3.14 -1.26 14.49
N GLY A 183 -4.35 -1.07 15.04
CA GLY A 183 -5.48 -1.97 14.83
C GLY A 183 -5.89 -2.09 13.35
N LEU A 184 -5.97 -0.98 12.63
CA LEU A 184 -6.23 -0.98 11.19
C LEU A 184 -5.11 -1.68 10.41
N THR A 185 -3.84 -1.53 10.82
CA THR A 185 -2.73 -2.28 10.22
C THR A 185 -2.94 -3.78 10.36
N LEU A 186 -3.37 -4.27 11.53
CA LEU A 186 -3.67 -5.69 11.75
C LEU A 186 -4.82 -6.17 10.88
N VAL A 187 -5.90 -5.39 10.79
CA VAL A 187 -7.07 -5.71 9.94
C VAL A 187 -6.67 -5.80 8.47
N VAL A 188 -5.92 -4.81 7.97
CA VAL A 188 -5.43 -4.80 6.58
C VAL A 188 -4.49 -5.98 6.34
N TRP A 189 -3.58 -6.27 7.28
CA TRP A 189 -2.66 -7.40 7.16
C TRP A 189 -3.39 -8.75 7.09
N LEU A 190 -4.33 -9.01 8.00
CA LEU A 190 -5.17 -10.21 7.98
C LEU A 190 -5.98 -10.31 6.69
N GLY A 191 -6.54 -9.18 6.25
CA GLY A 191 -7.24 -9.07 4.97
C GLY A 191 -6.35 -9.48 3.80
N SER A 192 -5.12 -8.98 3.74
CA SER A 192 -4.15 -9.32 2.69
C SER A 192 -3.79 -10.80 2.68
N GLU A 193 -3.62 -11.43 3.84
CA GLU A 193 -3.37 -12.88 3.94
C GLU A 193 -4.54 -13.71 3.38
N VAL A 194 -5.78 -13.38 3.77
CA VAL A 194 -6.98 -14.08 3.27
C VAL A 194 -7.19 -13.84 1.78
N LEU A 195 -7.05 -12.60 1.32
CA LEU A 195 -7.26 -12.23 -0.07
C LEU A 195 -6.19 -12.78 -1.00
N SER A 196 -4.96 -12.91 -0.53
CA SER A 196 -3.89 -13.50 -1.33
C SER A 196 -4.22 -14.94 -1.75
N ARG A 197 -4.79 -15.74 -0.84
CA ARG A 197 -5.24 -17.11 -1.13
C ARG A 197 -6.34 -17.11 -2.20
N LYS A 198 -7.35 -16.25 -2.03
CA LYS A 198 -8.44 -16.09 -3.03
C LYS A 198 -7.93 -15.67 -4.40
N VAL A 199 -6.92 -14.80 -4.45
CA VAL A 199 -6.30 -14.37 -5.71
C VAL A 199 -5.54 -15.52 -6.37
N LEU A 200 -4.80 -16.31 -5.59
CA LEU A 200 -4.04 -17.46 -6.10
C LEU A 200 -4.96 -18.58 -6.60
N GLU A 201 -6.03 -18.87 -5.87
CA GLU A 201 -7.03 -19.89 -6.21
C GLU A 201 -7.89 -19.54 -7.45
N ARG A 202 -7.89 -18.27 -7.87
CA ARG A 202 -8.71 -17.81 -8.99
C ARG A 202 -8.26 -18.49 -10.31
N PRO A 203 -9.19 -19.11 -11.06
CA PRO A 203 -8.85 -19.75 -12.34
C PRO A 203 -8.37 -18.73 -13.37
N GLN A 204 -7.39 -19.16 -14.18
CA GLN A 204 -6.83 -18.38 -15.29
C GLN A 204 -7.40 -18.91 -16.61
N HIS A 205 -7.99 -18.02 -17.40
CA HIS A 205 -8.48 -18.28 -18.75
C HIS A 205 -7.59 -17.49 -19.70
N ALA A 206 -7.02 -18.17 -20.69
CA ALA A 206 -6.06 -17.63 -21.64
C ALA A 206 -6.08 -18.47 -22.92
N GLU A 207 -6.02 -17.82 -24.08
CA GLU A 207 -5.94 -18.50 -25.38
C GLU A 207 -4.49 -18.83 -25.77
N SER A 208 -3.52 -18.07 -25.25
CA SER A 208 -2.10 -18.27 -25.52
C SER A 208 -1.22 -18.20 -24.26
N SER A 209 0.02 -18.64 -24.41
CA SER A 209 1.02 -18.58 -23.34
C SER A 209 1.36 -17.14 -22.96
N LEU A 210 1.46 -16.24 -23.96
CA LEU A 210 1.65 -14.81 -23.74
C LEU A 210 0.50 -14.15 -22.97
N GLU A 211 -0.76 -14.52 -23.27
CA GLU A 211 -1.92 -14.00 -22.52
C GLU A 211 -1.87 -14.43 -21.06
N LEU A 212 -1.52 -15.71 -20.81
CA LEU A 212 -1.35 -16.23 -19.45
C LEU A 212 -0.22 -15.50 -18.71
N ALA A 213 0.90 -15.23 -19.40
CA ALA A 213 2.02 -14.49 -18.82
C ALA A 213 1.62 -13.06 -18.42
N TRP A 214 0.83 -12.36 -19.25
CA TRP A 214 0.27 -11.06 -18.90
C TRP A 214 -0.70 -11.11 -17.71
N ASP A 215 -1.51 -12.16 -17.60
CA ASP A 215 -2.36 -12.37 -16.42
C ASP A 215 -1.54 -12.52 -15.14
N ASP A 216 -0.45 -13.29 -15.19
CA ASP A 216 0.44 -13.47 -14.04
C ASP A 216 1.16 -12.19 -13.63
N VAL A 217 1.59 -11.36 -14.59
CA VAL A 217 2.16 -10.05 -14.29
C VAL A 217 1.14 -9.15 -13.59
N CYS A 218 -0.10 -9.11 -14.09
CA CYS A 218 -1.18 -8.31 -13.48
C CYS A 218 -1.55 -8.85 -12.09
N ARG A 219 -1.56 -10.17 -11.92
CA ARG A 219 -1.80 -10.86 -10.65
C ARG A 219 -0.71 -10.52 -9.63
N ALA A 220 0.56 -10.57 -10.04
CA ALA A 220 1.68 -10.19 -9.20
C ALA A 220 1.59 -8.74 -8.73
N GLU A 221 1.23 -7.83 -9.62
CA GLU A 221 1.09 -6.43 -9.25
C GLU A 221 -0.07 -6.19 -8.27
N SER A 222 -1.16 -6.96 -8.43
CA SER A 222 -2.30 -6.95 -7.51
C SER A 222 -1.89 -7.45 -6.12
N LEU A 223 -1.16 -8.58 -6.06
CA LEU A 223 -0.59 -9.12 -4.82
C LEU A 223 0.39 -8.14 -4.16
N ARG A 224 1.28 -7.49 -4.93
CA ARG A 224 2.18 -6.46 -4.38
C ARG A 224 1.42 -5.30 -3.77
N GLY A 225 0.33 -4.86 -4.41
CA GLY A 225 -0.57 -3.85 -3.85
C GLY A 225 -1.14 -4.29 -2.50
N LEU A 226 -1.70 -5.50 -2.43
CA LEU A 226 -2.25 -6.07 -1.19
C LEU A 226 -1.22 -6.13 -0.06
N PHE A 227 0.01 -6.57 -0.32
CA PHE A 227 1.04 -6.71 0.71
C PHE A 227 1.77 -5.39 1.02
N SER A 228 1.68 -4.39 0.15
CA SER A 228 2.22 -3.04 0.40
C SER A 228 1.29 -2.20 1.28
N SER A 229 -0.02 -2.43 1.24
CA SER A 229 -1.01 -1.76 2.09
C SER A 229 -0.72 -1.83 3.60
N PRO A 230 -0.51 -3.02 4.22
CA PRO A 230 -0.21 -3.08 5.65
C PRO A 230 1.15 -2.44 5.99
N VAL A 231 2.12 -2.49 5.07
CA VAL A 231 3.43 -1.82 5.25
C VAL A 231 3.25 -0.30 5.31
N GLY A 232 2.45 0.28 4.40
CA GLY A 232 2.13 1.70 4.42
C GLY A 232 1.40 2.14 5.69
N MET A 233 0.46 1.32 6.18
CA MET A 233 -0.24 1.56 7.44
C MET A 233 0.71 1.51 8.64
N ALA A 234 1.63 0.53 8.69
CA ALA A 234 2.63 0.44 9.76
C ALA A 234 3.55 1.67 9.80
N VAL A 235 3.97 2.18 8.64
CA VAL A 235 4.74 3.44 8.54
C VAL A 235 3.93 4.62 9.10
N LEU A 236 2.64 4.72 8.77
CA LEU A 236 1.78 5.76 9.34
C LEU A 236 1.64 5.62 10.85
N THR A 237 1.53 4.41 11.39
CA THR A 237 1.51 4.16 12.84
C THR A 237 2.80 4.65 13.50
N SER A 238 3.97 4.34 12.93
CA SER A 238 5.26 4.85 13.43
C SER A 238 5.32 6.38 13.42
N LEU A 239 4.87 7.02 12.33
CA LEU A 239 4.83 8.48 12.24
C LEU A 239 3.86 9.10 13.25
N SER A 240 2.68 8.49 13.45
CA SER A 240 1.72 8.96 14.47
C SER A 240 2.27 8.84 15.89
N SER A 241 3.03 7.76 16.17
CA SER A 241 3.70 7.55 17.46
C SER A 241 4.75 8.64 17.72
N LEU A 242 5.50 9.03 16.68
CA LEU A 242 6.47 10.12 16.76
C LEU A 242 5.81 11.47 17.03
N ILE A 243 4.74 11.78 16.30
CA ILE A 243 3.98 13.03 16.50
C ILE A 243 3.42 13.08 17.92
N MET A 244 2.80 11.99 18.38
CA MET A 244 2.26 11.88 19.73
C MET A 244 3.32 12.20 20.79
N VAL A 245 4.48 11.55 20.73
CA VAL A 245 5.54 11.74 21.72
C VAL A 245 6.17 13.12 21.61
N GLY A 246 6.38 13.63 20.40
CA GLY A 246 6.90 14.98 20.18
C GLY A 246 6.02 16.05 20.85
N LEU A 247 4.69 15.96 20.67
CA LEU A 247 3.74 16.90 21.27
C LEU A 247 3.74 16.84 22.79
N VAL A 248 3.77 15.63 23.37
CA VAL A 248 3.79 15.47 24.83
C VAL A 248 5.11 15.97 25.41
N ILE A 249 6.24 15.72 24.75
CA ILE A 249 7.56 16.22 25.19
C ILE A 249 7.57 17.76 25.19
N THR A 250 7.02 18.40 24.15
CA THR A 250 7.00 19.87 24.08
C THR A 250 6.19 20.50 25.20
N ASP A 251 5.05 19.89 25.56
CA ASP A 251 4.22 20.35 26.67
C ASP A 251 4.87 20.08 28.04
N ALA A 252 5.40 18.88 28.24
CA ALA A 252 6.12 18.53 29.47
C ALA A 252 7.36 19.41 29.69
N ALA A 253 8.05 19.82 28.63
CA ALA A 253 9.15 20.78 28.70
C ALA A 253 8.67 22.16 29.17
N ALA A 254 7.53 22.64 28.67
CA ALA A 254 6.93 23.90 29.11
C ALA A 254 6.48 23.86 30.58
N SER A 255 6.09 22.68 31.06
CA SER A 255 5.71 22.41 32.46
C SER A 255 6.91 22.18 33.39
N GLY A 256 8.15 22.31 32.91
CA GLY A 256 9.37 22.19 33.72
C GLY A 256 9.83 20.76 34.02
N ALA A 257 9.39 19.77 33.23
CA ALA A 257 9.86 18.40 33.39
C ALA A 257 11.39 18.28 33.16
N PRO A 258 12.08 17.31 33.80
CA PRO A 258 13.53 17.17 33.67
C PRO A 258 13.96 16.94 32.21
N VAL A 259 14.82 17.81 31.69
CA VAL A 259 15.30 17.79 30.29
C VAL A 259 15.92 16.44 29.91
N GLN A 260 16.64 15.81 30.83
CA GLN A 260 17.28 14.51 30.62
C GLN A 260 16.25 13.40 30.35
N LEU A 261 15.17 13.35 31.12
CA LEU A 261 14.09 12.37 30.94
C LEU A 261 13.39 12.56 29.59
N LEU A 262 13.06 13.82 29.25
CA LEU A 262 12.44 14.17 27.98
C LEU A 262 13.32 13.78 26.78
N ALA A 263 14.63 14.05 26.86
CA ALA A 263 15.59 13.69 25.84
C ALA A 263 15.66 12.17 25.66
N THR A 264 15.72 11.39 26.75
CA THR A 264 15.75 9.93 26.69
C THR A 264 14.49 9.38 26.01
N ILE A 265 13.30 9.84 26.41
CA ILE A 265 12.04 9.40 25.81
C ILE A 265 12.00 9.72 24.31
N GLY A 266 12.35 10.96 23.94
CA GLY A 266 12.36 11.41 22.55
C GLY A 266 13.32 10.57 21.70
N ILE A 267 14.54 10.34 22.17
CA ILE A 267 15.56 9.56 21.45
C ILE A 267 15.10 8.11 21.27
N VAL A 268 14.56 7.46 22.31
CA VAL A 268 14.12 6.06 22.24
C VAL A 268 12.99 5.89 21.23
N VAL A 269 11.94 6.71 21.33
CA VAL A 269 10.79 6.63 20.40
C VAL A 269 11.22 6.96 18.97
N MET A 270 12.07 7.97 18.78
CA MET A 270 12.61 8.33 17.48
C MET A 270 13.44 7.21 16.87
N ALA A 271 14.37 6.63 17.63
CA ALA A 271 15.21 5.55 17.17
C ALA A 271 14.38 4.32 16.76
N VAL A 272 13.42 3.92 17.59
CA VAL A 272 12.54 2.77 17.32
C VAL A 272 11.68 3.02 16.08
N SER A 273 11.02 4.18 16.00
CA SER A 273 10.13 4.49 14.88
C SER A 273 10.89 4.64 13.57
N LEU A 274 12.07 5.27 13.58
CA LEU A 274 12.92 5.40 12.42
C LEU A 274 13.46 4.04 11.97
N LEU A 275 13.93 3.20 12.90
CA LEU A 275 14.40 1.85 12.60
C LEU A 275 13.31 1.03 11.92
N VAL A 276 12.07 1.09 12.42
CA VAL A 276 10.92 0.42 11.80
C VAL A 276 10.67 0.94 10.38
N VAL A 277 10.62 2.26 10.20
CA VAL A 277 10.37 2.87 8.88
C VAL A 277 11.45 2.46 7.89
N VAL A 278 12.72 2.51 8.29
CA VAL A 278 13.86 2.11 7.46
C VAL A 278 13.81 0.62 7.12
N ALA A 279 13.53 -0.24 8.10
CA ALA A 279 13.44 -1.69 7.91
C ALA A 279 12.29 -2.09 6.95
N LEU A 280 11.21 -1.31 6.91
CA LEU A 280 10.08 -1.54 6.01
C LEU A 280 10.29 -0.93 4.62
N LEU A 281 10.84 0.29 4.53
CA LEU A 281 10.97 1.02 3.27
C LEU A 281 12.12 0.51 2.41
N ILE A 282 13.26 0.12 2.97
CA ILE A 282 14.41 -0.32 2.17
C ILE A 282 14.06 -1.50 1.25
N PRO A 283 13.47 -2.61 1.75
CA PRO A 283 13.14 -3.73 0.88
C PRO A 283 12.04 -3.37 -0.13
N GLY A 284 11.09 -2.51 0.23
CA GLY A 284 10.07 -2.00 -0.68
C GLY A 284 10.66 -1.16 -1.81
N MET A 285 11.58 -0.25 -1.50
CA MET A 285 12.29 0.56 -2.50
C MET A 285 13.18 -0.31 -3.38
N MET A 286 13.87 -1.31 -2.82
CA MET A 286 14.64 -2.26 -3.60
C MET A 286 13.75 -3.07 -4.56
N ALA A 287 12.57 -3.50 -4.10
CA ALA A 287 11.60 -4.20 -4.93
C ALA A 287 11.06 -3.30 -6.08
N LEU A 288 10.92 -1.99 -5.84
CA LEU A 288 10.51 -1.02 -6.85
C LEU A 288 11.62 -0.67 -7.86
N ALA A 289 12.87 -0.63 -7.40
CA ALA A 289 14.03 -0.21 -8.21
C ALA A 289 14.65 -1.34 -9.03
N GLY A 290 14.45 -2.60 -8.62
CA GLY A 290 15.19 -3.74 -9.19
C GLY A 290 14.46 -4.53 -10.29
N PRO A 291 15.14 -5.55 -10.85
CA PRO A 291 14.56 -6.54 -11.77
C PRO A 291 13.49 -7.44 -11.12
N TYR A 292 13.07 -7.14 -9.90
CA TYR A 292 12.10 -7.89 -9.12
C TYR A 292 10.70 -7.91 -9.74
N ARG A 293 10.35 -6.90 -10.57
CA ARG A 293 9.11 -6.96 -11.36
C ARG A 293 9.09 -8.12 -12.35
N GLN A 294 10.26 -8.61 -12.79
CA GLN A 294 10.42 -9.77 -13.66
C GLN A 294 10.55 -11.09 -12.90
N GLN A 295 10.39 -11.11 -11.57
CA GLN A 295 10.45 -12.36 -10.80
C GLN A 295 9.43 -13.39 -11.31
N VAL A 296 8.24 -12.94 -11.65
CA VAL A 296 7.18 -13.78 -12.24
C VAL A 296 7.69 -14.47 -13.50
N LEU A 297 8.33 -13.72 -14.40
CA LEU A 297 8.89 -14.29 -15.62
C LEU A 297 10.02 -15.28 -15.31
N ARG A 298 10.92 -14.93 -14.39
CA ARG A 298 12.03 -15.81 -13.99
C ARG A 298 11.58 -17.10 -13.32
N GLN A 299 10.48 -17.08 -12.57
CA GLN A 299 10.02 -18.24 -11.82
C GLN A 299 9.05 -19.11 -12.61
N LEU A 300 8.15 -18.48 -13.38
CA LEU A 300 7.03 -19.16 -14.05
C LEU A 300 7.22 -19.32 -15.56
N TRP A 301 8.17 -18.59 -16.17
CA TRP A 301 8.33 -18.48 -17.62
C TRP A 301 9.81 -18.44 -18.03
N ALA A 302 10.70 -19.07 -17.26
CA ALA A 302 12.14 -19.06 -17.52
C ALA A 302 12.50 -19.61 -18.91
N ASP A 303 11.72 -20.59 -19.38
CA ASP A 303 11.97 -21.33 -20.62
C ASP A 303 11.09 -20.87 -21.80
N ALA A 304 10.27 -19.83 -21.62
CA ALA A 304 9.32 -19.40 -22.63
C ALA A 304 9.90 -18.33 -23.57
N ASP A 305 9.75 -18.55 -24.88
CA ASP A 305 10.08 -17.57 -25.92
C ASP A 305 8.81 -16.89 -26.46
N PHE A 306 8.60 -15.64 -26.05
CA PHE A 306 7.44 -14.84 -26.48
C PHE A 306 7.67 -14.08 -27.79
N THR A 307 8.87 -14.16 -28.39
CA THR A 307 9.21 -13.35 -29.58
C THR A 307 8.51 -13.80 -30.86
N ALA A 308 8.10 -15.07 -30.93
CA ALA A 308 7.35 -15.64 -32.05
C ALA A 308 5.86 -15.26 -31.96
N GLU A 309 5.23 -15.49 -30.81
CA GLU A 309 3.80 -15.21 -30.58
C GLU A 309 3.43 -13.73 -30.77
N GLY A 310 4.38 -12.82 -30.48
CA GLY A 310 4.17 -11.39 -30.68
C GLY A 310 4.07 -10.95 -32.15
N ARG A 311 4.59 -11.73 -33.10
CA ARG A 311 4.65 -11.37 -34.53
C ARG A 311 3.47 -11.90 -35.35
N GLU A 312 2.94 -13.07 -35.02
CA GLU A 312 1.95 -13.78 -35.85
C GLU A 312 0.55 -13.15 -35.86
N ARG A 313 0.19 -12.30 -34.89
CA ARG A 313 -1.16 -11.70 -34.78
C ARG A 313 -1.24 -10.21 -35.17
N THR A 314 -0.18 -9.66 -35.76
CA THR A 314 -0.13 -8.26 -36.23
C THR A 314 -0.33 -8.09 -37.74
N CYS A 315 -0.50 -9.20 -38.48
CA CYS A 315 -0.90 -9.21 -39.89
C CYS A 315 -2.41 -9.47 -40.00
#